data_AF-A0A970C384-F1
#
_entry.id   AF-A0A970C384-F1
#
_cell.length_a   1.000
_cell.length_b   1.000
_cell.length_c   1.000
_cell.angle_alpha   90.00
_cell.angle_beta   90.00
_cell.angle_gamma   90.00
#
_symmetry.space_group_name_H-M   'P 1'
#
loop_
_entity.id
_entity.type
_entity.pdbx_description
1 polymer ?
#
loop_
_entity_poly.entity_id
_entity_poly.type
_entity_poly.pdbx_seq_one_letter_code
_entity_poly.pdbx_strand_id
1 'polypeptide(L)' 'MQGNLLFDKSGNIVTDSSIGKGADEYNCDDFTTQEEAQYFFEKVGGVGNDVNRLDGDKDGTACESLPKAK' A
#
# COMPACT_ATOMS: atom_id res chain seq x y z
N MET A 1 -15.19 17.05 -1.84
CA MET A 1 -13.77 17.32 -2.13
C MET A 1 -12.98 16.17 -1.53
N GLN A 2 -12.77 15.07 -2.26
CA GLN A 2 -11.72 14.13 -1.87
C GLN A 2 -10.41 14.84 -2.20
N GLY A 3 -9.79 15.45 -1.18
CA GLY A 3 -8.44 15.96 -1.34
C GLY A 3 -7.55 14.79 -1.75
N ASN A 4 -6.71 15.00 -2.76
CA ASN A 4 -5.80 13.97 -3.25
C ASN A 4 -4.81 13.65 -2.12
N LEU A 5 -5.18 12.71 -1.26
CA LEU A 5 -4.33 12.16 -0.22
C LEU A 5 -3.30 11.30 -0.93
N LEU A 6 -2.07 11.79 -0.97
CA LEU A 6 -0.93 11.03 -1.44
C LEU A 6 -0.31 10.33 -0.24
N PHE A 7 0.10 9.09 -0.45
CA PHE A 7 0.79 8.28 0.54
C PHE A 7 2.19 8.03 0.03
N ASP A 8 3.19 8.02 0.91
CA ASP A 8 4.49 7.39 0.61
C ASP A 8 4.40 5.85 0.79
N LYS A 9 5.47 5.12 0.49
CA LYS A 9 5.54 3.65 0.67
C LYS A 9 5.36 3.20 2.13
N SER A 10 5.54 4.09 3.09
CA SER A 10 5.29 3.85 4.50
C SER A 10 3.85 4.23 4.92
N GLY A 11 2.96 4.52 3.97
CA GLY A 11 1.58 4.91 4.23
C GLY A 11 1.44 6.27 4.92
N ASN A 12 2.44 7.15 4.85
CA ASN A 12 2.32 8.50 5.37
C ASN A 12 1.70 9.44 4.34
N ILE A 13 0.68 10.17 4.78
CA ILE A 13 0.49 11.61 4.66
C ILE A 13 1.51 12.45 3.86
N VAL A 14 1.56 12.47 2.52
CA VAL A 14 2.41 13.43 1.77
C VAL A 14 1.61 14.37 0.88
N THR A 15 2.21 15.51 0.54
CA THR A 15 1.62 16.54 -0.34
C THR A 15 2.36 16.72 -1.66
N ASP A 16 3.47 15.99 -1.86
CA ASP A 16 4.29 16.04 -3.06
C ASP A 16 4.12 14.75 -3.87
N SER A 17 3.65 14.87 -5.11
CA SER A 17 3.46 13.75 -6.06
C SER A 17 4.77 13.10 -6.53
N SER A 18 5.92 13.70 -6.22
CA SER A 18 7.23 13.12 -6.49
C SER A 18 7.67 12.16 -5.38
N ILE A 19 7.03 12.22 -4.21
CA ILE A 19 7.36 11.43 -3.01
C ILE A 19 6.33 10.33 -2.76
N GLY A 20 5.07 10.59 -3.15
CA GLY A 20 3.98 9.65 -2.96
C GLY A 20 2.99 9.63 -4.11
N LYS A 21 2.07 8.67 -4.05
CA LYS A 21 1.01 8.43 -5.03
C LYS A 21 -0.35 8.33 -4.33
N GLY A 22 -1.43 8.35 -5.10
CA GLY A 22 -2.76 8.03 -4.60
C GLY A 22 -2.80 6.63 -3.96
N ALA A 23 -3.70 6.46 -2.98
CA ALA A 23 -3.93 5.16 -2.35
C ALA A 23 -4.49 4.10 -3.32
N ASP A 24 -4.80 4.45 -4.55
CA ASP A 24 -5.28 3.60 -5.65
C ASP A 24 -4.23 3.39 -6.75
N GLU A 25 -3.00 3.88 -6.54
CA GLU A 25 -1.90 3.83 -7.52
C GLU A 25 -0.72 2.94 -7.06
N TYR A 26 -0.85 2.26 -5.91
CA TYR A 26 0.18 1.39 -5.37
C TYR A 26 -0.05 -0.06 -5.75
N ASN A 27 1.00 -0.76 -6.17
CA ASN A 27 0.97 -2.18 -6.53
C ASN A 27 2.03 -2.94 -5.75
N CYS A 28 2.00 -4.28 -5.79
CA CYS A 28 3.04 -5.10 -5.16
C CYS A 28 4.46 -4.80 -5.67
N ASP A 29 4.60 -4.40 -6.93
CA ASP A 29 5.89 -4.01 -7.53
C ASP A 29 6.47 -2.70 -6.95
N ASP A 30 5.68 -1.92 -6.22
CA ASP A 30 6.18 -0.73 -5.53
C ASP A 30 6.94 -1.08 -4.25
N PHE A 31 6.82 -2.30 -3.74
CA PHE A 31 7.39 -2.73 -2.47
C PHE A 31 8.51 -3.75 -2.67
N THR A 32 9.52 -3.68 -1.80
CA THR A 32 10.67 -4.59 -1.88
C THR A 32 10.38 -5.91 -1.16
N THR A 33 9.63 -5.85 -0.06
CA THR A 33 9.29 -7.02 0.76
C THR A 33 7.81 -7.07 1.08
N GLN A 34 7.33 -8.27 1.41
CA GLN A 34 5.96 -8.49 1.82
C GLN A 34 5.60 -7.65 3.06
N GLU A 35 6.52 -7.51 4.02
CA GLU A 35 6.30 -6.72 5.23
C GLU A 35 6.16 -5.22 4.95
N GLU A 36 6.89 -4.69 3.96
CA GLU A 36 6.75 -3.28 3.54
C GLU A 36 5.35 -3.04 2.95
N ALA A 37 4.91 -3.95 2.07
CA ALA A 37 3.58 -3.91 1.49
C ALA A 37 2.48 -4.08 2.55
N GLN A 38 2.66 -4.99 3.50
CA GLN A 38 1.74 -5.23 4.62
C GLN A 38 1.58 -3.97 5.47
N TYR A 39 2.69 -3.33 5.83
CA TYR A 39 2.66 -2.11 6.65
C TYR A 39 1.90 -0.98 5.96
N PHE A 40 2.16 -0.78 4.66
CA PHE A 40 1.40 0.18 3.86
C PHE A 40 -0.09 -0.18 3.84
N PHE A 41 -0.41 -1.42 3.47
CA PHE A 41 -1.78 -1.93 3.36
C PHE A 41 -2.60 -1.70 4.62
N GLU A 42 -2.10 -2.14 5.78
CA GLU A 42 -2.78 -1.97 7.07
C GLU A 42 -3.02 -0.51 7.43
N LYS A 43 -2.07 0.37 7.10
CA LYS A 43 -2.12 1.79 7.47
C LYS A 43 -3.09 2.60 6.60
N VAL A 44 -3.24 2.25 5.32
CA VAL A 44 -4.11 2.98 4.39
C VAL A 44 -5.54 2.44 4.34
N GLY A 45 -5.79 1.21 4.80
CA GLY A 45 -7.14 0.67 4.79
C GLY A 45 -7.31 -0.80 5.14
N GLY A 46 -6.30 -1.63 4.88
CA GLY A 46 -6.37 -3.08 5.02
C GLY A 46 -7.48 -3.72 4.19
N VAL A 47 -7.93 -4.90 4.60
CA VAL A 47 -8.98 -5.69 3.92
C VAL A 47 -10.28 -4.89 3.72
N GLY A 48 -10.60 -4.00 4.66
CA GLY A 48 -11.80 -3.18 4.62
C GLY A 48 -11.78 -2.08 3.55
N ASN A 49 -10.59 -1.73 3.05
CA ASN A 49 -10.40 -0.69 2.04
C ASN A 49 -9.17 -1.00 1.16
N ASP A 50 -9.17 -2.19 0.56
CA ASP A 50 -8.13 -2.63 -0.38
C ASP A 50 -8.37 -2.09 -1.80
N VAL A 51 -8.17 -0.78 -1.96
CA VAL A 51 -8.40 -0.10 -3.25
C VAL A 51 -7.40 -0.58 -4.32
N ASN A 52 -6.19 -0.93 -3.88
CA ASN A 52 -5.06 -1.35 -4.72
C ASN A 52 -5.06 -2.83 -5.07
N ARG A 53 -5.93 -3.65 -4.46
CA ARG A 53 -5.86 -5.11 -4.55
C ARG A 53 -4.49 -5.65 -4.13
N LEU A 54 -3.87 -5.04 -3.12
CA LEU A 54 -2.62 -5.56 -2.56
C LEU A 54 -2.87 -6.94 -1.91
N ASP A 55 -4.08 -7.14 -1.38
CA ASP A 55 -4.57 -8.40 -0.82
C ASP A 55 -5.68 -8.97 -1.73
N GLY A 56 -5.23 -9.53 -2.86
CA GLY A 56 -6.12 -9.94 -3.95
C GLY A 56 -7.12 -11.04 -3.59
N ASP A 57 -6.77 -11.91 -2.66
CA ASP A 57 -7.61 -13.00 -2.16
C ASP A 57 -8.34 -12.68 -0.84
N LYS A 58 -7.99 -11.54 -0.22
CA LYS A 58 -8.66 -10.94 0.94
C LYS A 58 -8.46 -11.73 2.22
N ASP A 59 -7.29 -12.33 2.37
CA ASP A 59 -6.95 -13.13 3.54
C ASP A 59 -6.36 -12.28 4.69
N GLY A 60 -6.08 -11.00 4.43
CA GLY A 60 -5.43 -10.08 5.36
C GLY A 60 -3.94 -9.86 5.08
N THR A 61 -3.38 -10.54 4.09
CA THR A 61 -1.96 -10.54 3.78
C THR A 61 -1.71 -9.89 2.42
N ALA A 62 -1.15 -8.69 2.44
CA ALA A 62 -0.80 -7.98 1.22
C ALA A 62 0.42 -8.62 0.54
N CYS A 63 0.35 -8.75 -0.78
CA CYS A 63 1.46 -9.05 -1.67
C CYS A 63 2.28 -10.29 -1.25
N GLU A 64 1.61 -11.39 -0.94
CA GLU A 64 2.23 -12.65 -0.49
C GLU A 64 3.33 -13.21 -1.41
N SER A 65 3.33 -12.81 -2.68
CA SER A 65 4.35 -13.19 -3.66
C SER A 65 5.71 -12.49 -3.45
N LEU A 66 5.76 -11.42 -2.65
CA LEU A 66 7.00 -10.71 -2.36
C LEU A 66 7.89 -11.49 -1.38
N PRO A 67 9.23 -11.30 -1.44
CA PRO A 67 10.13 -11.86 -0.45
C PRO A 67 9.79 -11.39 0.97
N LYS A 68 9.92 -12.28 1.95
CA LYS A 68 9.88 -11.91 3.37
C LYS A 68 11.24 -11.36 3.79
N ALA A 69 11.25 -10.29 4.56
CA ALA A 69 12.46 -9.76 5.18
C ALA A 69 13.10 -10.86 6.03
N LYS A 70 14.40 -11.09 5.81
CA LYS A 70 15.14 -12.22 6.39
C LYS A 70 15.71 -11.91 7.78
#